data_AF-A0A7C4RXW9-F1
#
_entry.id   AF-A0A7C4RXW9-F1
#
_cell.length_a   1.000
_cell.length_b   1.000
_cell.length_c   1.000
_cell.angle_alpha   90.00
_cell.angle_beta   90.00
_cell.angle_gamma   90.00
#
_symmetry.space_group_name_H-M   'P 1'
#
loop_
_entity.id
_entity.type
_entity.pdbx_description
1 polymer ?
#
loop_
_entity_poly.entity_id
_entity_poly.type
_entity_poly.pdbx_seq_one_letter_code
_entity_poly.pdbx_strand_id
1 'polypeptide(L)'
;MRKDKKIEKEYRRLNKVYQLSRSGKLMIERIRKTKLKIGLVASLVFLITFVTFFTLIFPENSVSNTKKLDSLSISSNSTSTYLETTLSTTITDSITTNSTETSFYAKIYSPTTNELSETSLVLLVPQETKTNLSKLSNKNDKDNSSKLEQNKGQSSEDEQSSFNIGPINLKGTQESNIIQTEEESTKKSQGADIKTAITSSPSKYHYVIAYNISVFDSPENGKVIDTLKYATYVEKLDEVTYNNVNFSKVRYNTPNGVREGWIRSSFLSNTLKSITGKEYNELVFEPFKKIKARVDDVRGIYLTRTSFSNVQKIKHWVEFAKSTNINAFVVDVKDDDGFMLFETSAAAEFVPEANARAYYKKEEMKEIVKELKDQGLYLIARIVCFKDPSYARAHKDRAIVYKDTGEPYMGIYKVPWASAYDRQLWEYNVRVAIEAVEVGFDEIQYDYVRFPELSKETRQRVNLRQVGDESFAEAIQKFLIYSKRKLEPYNVPSAADVFGLVSTAVDDVGIGQYWEAVSNVVDYICPMVYPSHYAPGSFGLSVPDAYPYETIYNALKDGIRRNLHIPTPAKIRPWLQSFTATWVRGHIVYDEEAIRKQIKAAKDLGINEYMLWNASNNYKRMWYK
;
A
#
# COMPACT_ATOMS: atom_id res chain seq x y z
N MET A 1 -40.85 -10.63 30.41
CA MET A 1 -41.82 -11.43 29.62
C MET A 1 -42.51 -10.67 28.47
N ARG A 2 -43.29 -9.58 28.68
CA ARG A 2 -43.98 -8.89 27.55
C ARG A 2 -43.04 -8.15 26.59
N LYS A 3 -41.89 -7.63 27.07
CA LYS A 3 -40.89 -6.91 26.24
C LYS A 3 -40.16 -7.87 25.28
N ASP A 4 -39.86 -9.07 25.75
CA ASP A 4 -39.04 -10.08 25.07
C ASP A 4 -39.75 -10.65 23.83
N LYS A 5 -41.06 -10.96 23.94
CA LYS A 5 -41.86 -11.48 22.82
C LYS A 5 -41.97 -10.51 21.63
N LYS A 6 -41.79 -9.19 21.84
CA LYS A 6 -41.77 -8.21 20.74
C LYS A 6 -40.44 -8.31 19.96
N ILE A 7 -39.32 -8.33 20.69
CA ILE A 7 -37.96 -8.48 20.14
C ILE A 7 -37.80 -9.83 19.43
N GLU A 8 -38.34 -10.91 19.98
CA GLU A 8 -38.24 -12.23 19.36
C GLU A 8 -39.06 -12.31 18.05
N LYS A 9 -40.25 -11.69 18.01
CA LYS A 9 -41.06 -11.61 16.78
C LYS A 9 -40.37 -10.78 15.70
N GLU A 10 -39.65 -9.73 16.08
CA GLU A 10 -38.82 -8.91 15.21
C GLU A 10 -37.58 -9.67 14.69
N TYR A 11 -36.90 -10.43 15.56
CA TYR A 11 -35.78 -11.29 15.20
C TYR A 11 -36.19 -12.44 14.25
N ARG A 12 -37.37 -13.03 14.46
CA ARG A 12 -37.97 -14.00 13.52
C ARG A 12 -38.34 -13.33 12.18
N ARG A 13 -38.78 -12.07 12.17
CA ARG A 13 -39.04 -11.29 10.95
C ARG A 13 -37.75 -11.00 10.17
N LEU A 14 -36.69 -10.57 10.85
CA LEU A 14 -35.35 -10.36 10.28
C LEU A 14 -34.77 -11.64 9.66
N ASN A 15 -34.84 -12.78 10.35
CA ASN A 15 -34.39 -14.08 9.81
C ASN A 15 -35.23 -14.58 8.62
N LYS A 16 -36.44 -14.07 8.41
CA LYS A 16 -37.30 -14.42 7.25
C LYS A 16 -37.13 -13.46 6.06
N VAL A 17 -36.58 -12.26 6.28
CA VAL A 17 -36.22 -11.28 5.23
C VAL A 17 -34.76 -11.43 4.79
N TYR A 18 -33.87 -11.86 5.68
CA TYR A 18 -32.47 -12.14 5.39
C TYR A 18 -32.13 -13.59 5.79
N GLN A 19 -31.78 -14.44 4.82
CA GLN A 19 -31.23 -15.77 5.07
C GLN A 19 -29.79 -15.66 5.60
N LEU A 20 -29.64 -15.19 6.84
CA LEU A 20 -28.34 -15.02 7.50
C LEU A 20 -27.64 -16.38 7.67
N SER A 21 -26.44 -16.47 7.10
CA SER A 21 -25.55 -17.62 7.24
C SER A 21 -25.19 -17.87 8.71
N ARG A 22 -24.72 -19.10 9.01
CA ARG A 22 -24.30 -19.50 10.37
C ARG A 22 -23.25 -18.54 10.95
N SER A 23 -22.34 -18.03 10.09
CA SER A 23 -21.32 -17.05 10.44
C SER A 23 -21.91 -15.69 10.83
N GLY A 24 -22.90 -15.18 10.10
CA GLY A 24 -23.56 -13.91 10.42
C GLY A 24 -24.30 -13.94 11.77
N LYS A 25 -24.93 -15.08 12.09
CA LYS A 25 -25.58 -15.30 13.39
C LYS A 25 -24.57 -15.28 14.55
N LEU A 26 -23.41 -15.93 14.37
CA LEU A 26 -22.31 -15.91 15.34
C LEU A 26 -21.67 -14.53 15.48
N MET A 27 -21.58 -13.75 14.40
CA MET A 27 -21.04 -12.38 14.43
C MET A 27 -21.91 -11.45 15.29
N ILE A 28 -23.24 -11.49 15.13
CA ILE A 28 -24.18 -10.71 15.94
C ILE A 28 -24.06 -11.10 17.43
N GLU A 29 -23.92 -12.39 17.74
CA GLU A 29 -23.76 -12.85 19.12
C GLU A 29 -22.43 -12.40 19.74
N ARG A 30 -21.33 -12.41 18.97
CA ARG A 30 -20.04 -11.83 19.36
C ARG A 30 -20.17 -10.33 19.65
N ILE A 31 -20.80 -9.54 18.76
CA ILE A 31 -21.01 -8.10 18.95
C ILE A 31 -21.80 -7.83 20.26
N ARG A 32 -22.83 -8.62 20.56
CA ARG A 32 -23.59 -8.52 21.82
C ARG A 32 -22.70 -8.78 23.05
N LYS A 33 -21.89 -9.83 23.03
CA LYS A 33 -20.95 -10.18 24.11
C LYS A 33 -19.83 -9.13 24.27
N THR A 34 -19.34 -8.56 23.17
CA THR A 34 -18.28 -7.54 23.19
C THR A 34 -18.78 -6.20 23.73
N LYS A 35 -19.96 -5.71 23.30
CA LYS A 35 -20.54 -4.47 23.86
C LYS A 35 -20.77 -4.55 25.36
N LEU A 36 -21.22 -5.70 25.87
CA LEU A 36 -21.42 -5.91 27.31
C LEU A 36 -20.09 -5.86 28.09
N LYS A 37 -19.02 -6.47 27.55
CA LYS A 37 -17.68 -6.44 28.16
C LYS A 37 -17.05 -5.04 28.14
N ILE A 38 -17.16 -4.31 27.04
CA ILE A 38 -16.59 -2.95 26.91
C ILE A 38 -17.25 -2.00 27.93
N GLY A 39 -18.58 -2.06 28.09
CA GLY A 39 -19.28 -1.26 29.11
C GLY A 39 -18.79 -1.54 30.52
N LEU A 40 -18.62 -2.83 30.88
CA LEU A 40 -18.11 -3.24 32.19
C LEU A 40 -16.68 -2.73 32.47
N VAL A 41 -15.78 -2.85 31.49
CA VAL A 41 -14.40 -2.35 31.63
C VAL A 41 -14.37 -0.82 31.70
N ALA A 42 -15.15 -0.12 30.88
CA ALA A 42 -15.23 1.34 30.90
C ALA A 42 -15.73 1.87 32.26
N SER A 43 -16.79 1.27 32.82
CA SER A 43 -17.28 1.64 34.16
C SER A 43 -16.27 1.33 35.26
N LEU A 44 -15.52 0.22 35.17
CA LEU A 44 -14.50 -0.12 36.15
C LEU A 44 -13.31 0.86 36.11
N VAL A 45 -12.82 1.19 34.92
CA VAL A 45 -11.75 2.19 34.73
C VAL A 45 -12.21 3.56 35.23
N PHE A 46 -13.42 4.00 34.88
CA PHE A 46 -14.00 5.25 35.36
C PHE A 46 -14.07 5.29 36.89
N LEU A 47 -14.58 4.23 37.53
CA LEU A 47 -14.67 4.13 38.98
C LEU A 47 -13.28 4.20 39.65
N ILE A 48 -12.28 3.50 39.12
CA ILE A 48 -10.90 3.55 39.62
C ILE A 48 -10.35 4.98 39.51
N THR A 49 -10.47 5.63 38.35
CA THR A 49 -10.01 7.01 38.17
C THR A 49 -10.74 8.01 39.08
N PHE A 50 -12.04 7.81 39.30
CA PHE A 50 -12.86 8.67 40.15
C PHE A 50 -12.48 8.54 41.63
N VAL A 51 -12.25 7.31 42.12
CA VAL A 51 -11.78 7.05 43.49
C VAL A 51 -10.39 7.64 43.71
N THR A 52 -9.43 7.41 42.79
CA THR A 52 -8.08 7.98 42.92
C THR A 52 -8.07 9.51 42.84
N PHE A 53 -8.98 10.11 42.08
CA PHE A 53 -9.13 11.57 42.03
C PHE A 53 -9.68 12.13 43.35
N PHE A 54 -10.67 11.46 43.96
CA PHE A 54 -11.21 11.85 45.26
C PHE A 54 -10.18 11.72 46.40
N THR A 55 -9.43 10.62 46.47
CA THR A 55 -8.42 10.43 47.53
C THR A 55 -7.21 11.37 47.43
N LEU A 56 -6.94 11.93 46.23
CA LEU A 56 -5.92 12.97 46.04
C LEU A 56 -6.41 14.38 46.43
N ILE A 57 -7.72 14.63 46.44
CA ILE A 57 -8.30 15.95 46.77
C ILE A 57 -8.72 16.02 48.25
N PHE A 58 -9.13 14.89 48.84
CA PHE A 58 -9.55 14.82 50.25
C PHE A 58 -8.75 13.75 51.04
N PRO A 59 -7.52 14.06 51.47
CA PRO A 59 -6.80 13.22 52.44
C PRO A 59 -7.51 13.26 53.80
N GLU A 60 -7.93 12.11 54.32
CA GLU A 60 -8.58 12.03 55.64
C GLU A 60 -7.57 12.32 56.78
N ASN A 61 -7.52 13.57 57.25
CA ASN A 61 -6.90 13.92 58.53
C ASN A 61 -7.33 15.31 59.05
N SER A 62 -8.61 15.47 59.43
CA SER A 62 -9.04 16.64 60.22
C SER A 62 -10.30 16.42 61.07
N VAL A 63 -10.19 16.78 62.35
CA VAL A 63 -11.28 17.03 63.33
C VAL A 63 -12.13 15.83 63.76
N SER A 64 -11.76 15.26 64.91
CA SER A 64 -12.70 14.63 65.83
C SER A 64 -13.51 15.69 66.61
N ASN A 65 -14.84 15.55 66.69
CA ASN A 65 -15.58 15.94 67.91
C ASN A 65 -16.96 15.30 68.02
N THR A 66 -17.54 15.29 69.22
CA THR A 66 -18.66 14.44 69.60
C THR A 66 -20.04 15.09 69.50
N LYS A 67 -21.06 14.27 69.16
CA LYS A 67 -22.42 14.34 69.76
C LYS A 67 -23.24 13.08 69.46
N LYS A 68 -23.99 12.61 70.47
CA LYS A 68 -25.11 11.66 70.34
C LYS A 68 -26.35 12.37 69.77
N LEU A 69 -27.21 11.67 69.02
CA LEU A 69 -28.51 11.22 69.54
C LEU A 69 -29.13 10.11 68.66
N ASP A 70 -30.24 9.55 69.15
CA ASP A 70 -30.77 8.22 68.84
C ASP A 70 -31.74 8.14 67.65
N SER A 71 -32.30 6.95 67.46
CA SER A 71 -33.24 6.51 66.40
C SER A 71 -34.63 7.16 66.43
N LEU A 72 -35.34 7.20 65.27
CA LEU A 72 -36.59 6.43 65.05
C LEU A 72 -37.31 6.61 63.67
N SER A 73 -38.05 5.55 63.30
CA SER A 73 -39.27 5.45 62.46
C SER A 73 -39.56 6.39 61.26
N ILE A 74 -39.64 5.76 60.08
CA ILE A 74 -40.84 5.67 59.19
C ILE A 74 -41.95 6.72 59.38
N SER A 75 -42.27 7.47 58.30
CA SER A 75 -43.65 7.59 57.82
C SER A 75 -43.70 7.94 56.32
N SER A 76 -44.84 7.68 55.69
CA SER A 76 -45.15 8.00 54.29
C SER A 76 -45.96 9.30 54.20
N ASN A 77 -45.82 10.03 53.09
CA ASN A 77 -46.99 10.69 52.51
C ASN A 77 -46.85 10.90 51.00
N SER A 78 -47.99 11.00 50.33
CA SER A 78 -48.11 11.04 48.87
C SER A 78 -48.68 12.37 48.40
N THR A 79 -48.32 12.77 47.17
CA THR A 79 -49.31 13.28 46.22
C THR A 79 -48.80 13.13 44.79
N SER A 80 -49.74 13.06 43.85
CA SER A 80 -49.48 12.96 42.41
C SER A 80 -50.37 13.95 41.67
N THR A 81 -49.92 14.44 40.52
CA THR A 81 -50.82 15.09 39.55
C THR A 81 -50.31 14.83 38.13
N TYR A 82 -51.20 14.34 37.28
CA TYR A 82 -51.01 14.20 35.84
C TYR A 82 -51.71 15.37 35.13
N LEU A 83 -51.36 15.62 33.87
CA LEU A 83 -52.34 15.97 32.84
C LEU A 83 -51.80 15.65 31.43
N GLU A 84 -52.60 14.95 30.64
CA GLU A 84 -52.40 14.71 29.20
C GLU A 84 -53.36 15.59 28.39
N THR A 85 -53.08 15.85 27.10
CA THR A 85 -54.08 16.43 26.17
C THR A 85 -53.82 15.96 24.73
N THR A 86 -54.90 15.82 23.95
CA THR A 86 -54.93 15.39 22.52
C THR A 86 -56.13 16.06 21.81
N LEU A 87 -56.46 15.93 20.51
CA LEU A 87 -56.05 15.03 19.40
C LEU A 87 -56.38 15.73 18.04
N SER A 88 -56.06 15.09 16.92
CA SER A 88 -56.68 15.25 15.57
C SER A 88 -56.60 16.58 14.78
N THR A 89 -55.71 16.55 13.78
CA THR A 89 -55.98 16.76 12.32
C THR A 89 -57.30 17.35 11.79
N THR A 90 -57.17 18.25 10.80
CA THR A 90 -58.07 18.41 9.62
C THR A 90 -57.22 18.68 8.36
N ILE A 91 -57.75 18.45 7.15
CA ILE A 91 -57.08 18.66 5.84
C ILE A 91 -58.01 19.44 4.90
N THR A 92 -57.46 20.39 4.12
CA THR A 92 -58.00 20.83 2.81
C THR A 92 -56.92 21.54 1.96
N ASP A 93 -56.94 21.34 0.65
CA ASP A 93 -55.99 21.94 -0.31
C ASP A 93 -56.49 23.27 -0.90
N SER A 94 -55.56 24.09 -1.39
CA SER A 94 -55.78 25.06 -2.48
C SER A 94 -54.45 25.50 -3.10
N ILE A 95 -54.41 25.67 -4.43
CA ILE A 95 -53.22 26.03 -5.20
C ILE A 95 -53.34 27.46 -5.72
N THR A 96 -52.29 28.27 -5.59
CA THR A 96 -52.02 29.34 -6.56
C THR A 96 -50.51 29.62 -6.65
N THR A 97 -50.04 29.94 -7.85
CA THR A 97 -48.63 30.21 -8.15
C THR A 97 -48.30 31.69 -8.01
N ASN A 98 -47.05 31.99 -7.66
CA ASN A 98 -46.28 33.00 -8.40
C ASN A 98 -44.78 32.82 -8.21
N SER A 99 -44.02 33.23 -9.22
CA SER A 99 -42.55 33.17 -9.25
C SER A 99 -41.95 34.57 -9.19
N THR A 100 -40.75 34.71 -8.65
CA THR A 100 -39.83 35.82 -8.95
C THR A 100 -38.42 35.46 -8.50
N GLU A 101 -37.41 36.04 -9.15
CA GLU A 101 -36.02 35.59 -9.05
C GLU A 101 -35.17 36.40 -8.06
N THR A 102 -34.22 35.69 -7.45
CA THR A 102 -32.79 36.06 -7.33
C THR A 102 -32.41 37.53 -7.17
N SER A 103 -31.96 37.93 -5.98
CA SER A 103 -30.54 38.27 -5.71
C SER A 103 -30.33 38.91 -4.32
N PHE A 104 -29.15 38.70 -3.71
CA PHE A 104 -28.16 39.77 -3.44
C PHE A 104 -26.88 39.23 -2.74
N TYR A 105 -25.73 39.45 -3.40
CA TYR A 105 -24.39 39.70 -2.85
C TYR A 105 -23.73 38.75 -1.83
N ALA A 106 -22.67 38.05 -2.29
CA ALA A 106 -21.53 37.66 -1.47
C ALA A 106 -20.37 38.66 -1.68
N LYS A 107 -19.70 39.09 -0.62
CA LYS A 107 -18.54 40.01 -0.70
C LYS A 107 -17.26 39.24 -1.00
N ILE A 108 -16.57 39.60 -2.09
CA ILE A 108 -15.22 39.13 -2.41
C ILE A 108 -14.21 40.21 -1.96
N TYR A 109 -13.12 39.79 -1.30
CA TYR A 109 -11.94 40.61 -1.08
C TYR A 109 -10.83 40.16 -2.03
N SER A 110 -10.25 41.11 -2.77
CA SER A 110 -9.01 40.91 -3.53
C SER A 110 -7.82 41.41 -2.71
N PRO A 111 -6.65 40.74 -2.72
CA PRO A 111 -5.44 41.28 -2.12
C PRO A 111 -4.88 42.43 -2.98
N THR A 112 -4.51 43.54 -2.34
CA THR A 112 -3.81 44.66 -2.99
C THR A 112 -2.32 44.37 -3.18
N THR A 113 -1.74 44.96 -4.22
CA THR A 113 -0.29 45.00 -4.47
C THR A 113 0.46 45.88 -3.46
N ASN A 114 1.69 45.50 -3.15
CA ASN A 114 2.76 46.40 -2.69
C ASN A 114 4.12 45.84 -3.16
N GLU A 115 5.07 46.74 -3.42
CA GLU A 115 6.39 46.42 -4.00
C GLU A 115 7.52 46.38 -2.96
N LEU A 116 8.76 46.23 -3.46
CA LEU A 116 10.06 46.32 -2.76
C LEU A 116 10.45 45.06 -1.94
N SER A 117 11.71 44.59 -1.97
CA SER A 117 12.91 45.05 -2.70
C SER A 117 13.84 43.89 -3.06
N GLU A 118 14.68 44.05 -4.09
CA GLU A 118 15.79 43.14 -4.37
C GLU A 118 16.84 43.15 -3.25
N THR A 119 17.40 41.99 -2.89
CA THR A 119 18.81 41.88 -2.44
C THR A 119 19.29 40.43 -2.42
N SER A 120 20.56 40.22 -2.83
CA SER A 120 21.42 39.10 -2.42
C SER A 120 21.00 37.65 -2.74
N LEU A 121 20.90 37.31 -4.03
CA LEU A 121 21.08 35.92 -4.48
C LEU A 121 22.56 35.53 -4.45
N VAL A 122 22.96 34.63 -3.53
CA VAL A 122 24.30 34.02 -3.52
C VAL A 122 24.23 32.61 -4.09
N LEU A 123 24.52 32.48 -5.39
CA LEU A 123 24.61 31.20 -6.09
C LEU A 123 26.03 30.62 -5.97
N LEU A 124 26.21 29.61 -5.10
CA LEU A 124 27.44 28.82 -5.03
C LEU A 124 27.46 27.78 -6.16
N VAL A 125 28.27 28.05 -7.19
CA VAL A 125 28.55 27.13 -8.30
C VAL A 125 29.73 26.22 -7.93
N PRO A 126 29.59 24.88 -7.94
CA PRO A 126 30.73 23.97 -7.87
C PRO A 126 31.59 24.09 -9.13
N GLN A 127 32.90 24.29 -8.98
CA GLN A 127 33.82 24.40 -10.12
C GLN A 127 34.16 23.03 -10.71
N GLU A 128 34.18 22.94 -12.04
CA GLU A 128 34.88 21.86 -12.74
C GLU A 128 36.39 22.09 -12.69
N THR A 129 37.16 21.09 -12.24
CA THR A 129 38.62 21.10 -12.31
C THR A 129 39.11 20.51 -13.63
N LYS A 130 39.69 21.36 -14.49
CA LYS A 130 40.43 20.90 -15.68
C LYS A 130 41.85 20.50 -15.30
N THR A 131 42.26 19.31 -15.72
CA THR A 131 43.68 18.92 -15.81
C THR A 131 44.00 18.64 -17.28
N ASN A 132 45.06 19.24 -17.80
CA ASN A 132 45.46 19.07 -19.19
C ASN A 132 46.13 17.69 -19.41
N LEU A 133 45.94 17.13 -20.61
CA LEU A 133 47.08 16.70 -21.42
C LEU A 133 46.77 16.94 -22.91
N SER A 134 47.75 16.75 -23.79
CA SER A 134 47.78 17.42 -25.11
C SER A 134 48.23 16.51 -26.25
N LYS A 135 48.02 17.00 -27.49
CA LYS A 135 48.48 16.46 -28.79
C LYS A 135 47.63 15.28 -29.34
N LEU A 136 47.44 15.11 -30.65
CA LEU A 136 47.87 15.91 -31.82
C LEU A 136 46.82 15.84 -32.96
N SER A 137 46.93 16.75 -33.94
CA SER A 137 46.55 16.64 -35.38
C SER A 137 45.62 15.49 -35.85
N ASN A 138 44.66 15.71 -36.76
CA ASN A 138 44.84 16.54 -37.97
C ASN A 138 43.53 17.07 -38.58
N LYS A 139 43.64 18.05 -39.50
CA LYS A 139 42.54 18.50 -40.36
C LYS A 139 42.27 17.53 -41.51
N ASN A 140 41.03 17.48 -42.00
CA ASN A 140 40.67 18.11 -43.27
C ASN A 140 39.17 17.97 -43.58
N ASP A 141 38.54 19.07 -43.97
CA ASP A 141 37.21 19.11 -44.56
C ASP A 141 37.25 18.61 -46.01
N LYS A 142 36.15 18.03 -46.49
CA LYS A 142 35.37 18.60 -47.61
C LYS A 142 34.14 17.79 -47.98
N ASP A 143 33.07 18.50 -48.33
CA ASP A 143 31.97 17.98 -49.13
C ASP A 143 32.46 17.55 -50.53
N ASN A 144 31.80 16.56 -51.14
CA ASN A 144 30.85 16.93 -52.18
C ASN A 144 29.75 15.87 -52.44
N SER A 145 28.76 16.29 -53.20
CA SER A 145 27.48 15.65 -53.46
C SER A 145 27.48 14.65 -54.63
N SER A 146 26.36 13.89 -54.71
CA SER A 146 25.75 13.39 -55.97
C SER A 146 26.47 12.21 -56.66
N LYS A 147 25.84 11.40 -57.53
CA LYS A 147 24.43 11.02 -57.80
C LYS A 147 24.43 9.86 -58.81
N LEU A 148 23.33 9.08 -58.89
CA LEU A 148 23.01 8.15 -60.00
C LEU A 148 23.98 6.94 -60.09
N GLU A 149 23.68 5.79 -60.74
CA GLU A 149 22.42 5.36 -61.36
C GLU A 149 22.15 3.83 -61.20
N GLN A 150 21.22 3.27 -61.98
CA GLN A 150 20.61 1.95 -61.84
C GLN A 150 21.32 0.85 -62.63
N ASN A 151 21.30 -0.38 -62.12
CA ASN A 151 20.88 -1.63 -62.80
C ASN A 151 20.78 -2.75 -61.73
N LYS A 152 19.77 -3.63 -61.61
CA LYS A 152 18.97 -4.49 -62.52
C LYS A 152 19.69 -5.77 -63.02
N GLY A 153 18.99 -6.91 -62.88
CA GLY A 153 19.52 -8.29 -62.99
C GLY A 153 19.90 -8.84 -61.60
N GLN A 154 19.21 -9.78 -60.92
CA GLN A 154 18.16 -10.77 -61.23
C GLN A 154 18.65 -12.07 -61.89
N SER A 155 18.11 -13.22 -61.42
CA SER A 155 18.46 -14.64 -61.73
C SER A 155 19.85 -15.12 -61.25
N SER A 156 20.06 -16.37 -60.85
CA SER A 156 19.14 -17.45 -60.40
C SER A 156 19.91 -18.61 -59.74
N GLU A 157 19.30 -19.21 -58.71
CA GLU A 157 19.16 -20.66 -58.38
C GLU A 157 20.33 -21.68 -58.54
N ASP A 158 20.44 -22.55 -57.52
CA ASP A 158 20.97 -23.94 -57.48
C ASP A 158 22.48 -24.18 -57.81
N GLU A 159 23.16 -25.24 -57.34
CA GLU A 159 22.74 -26.58 -56.85
C GLU A 159 23.43 -27.04 -55.53
N GLN A 160 23.02 -28.22 -55.04
CA GLN A 160 23.63 -28.97 -53.94
C GLN A 160 24.76 -29.90 -54.42
N SER A 161 25.71 -30.25 -53.53
CA SER A 161 26.29 -31.61 -53.48
C SER A 161 27.03 -31.86 -52.15
N SER A 162 27.34 -33.13 -51.85
CA SER A 162 27.78 -33.62 -50.54
C SER A 162 28.77 -34.80 -50.65
N PHE A 163 29.18 -35.35 -49.48
CA PHE A 163 29.78 -36.69 -49.20
C PHE A 163 31.22 -36.79 -48.62
N ASN A 164 31.25 -37.02 -47.30
CA ASN A 164 31.80 -38.20 -46.58
C ASN A 164 33.31 -38.60 -46.52
N ILE A 165 33.76 -38.70 -45.25
CA ILE A 165 34.42 -39.84 -44.56
C ILE A 165 35.90 -40.22 -44.90
N GLY A 166 36.81 -39.78 -44.00
CA GLY A 166 37.80 -40.58 -43.22
C GLY A 166 38.70 -41.63 -43.91
N PRO A 167 39.31 -42.58 -43.15
CA PRO A 167 39.54 -42.66 -41.69
C PRO A 167 41.04 -42.96 -41.34
N ILE A 168 41.38 -43.26 -40.07
CA ILE A 168 42.32 -44.36 -39.62
C ILE A 168 42.38 -44.46 -38.06
N ASN A 169 42.86 -45.59 -37.53
CA ASN A 169 42.82 -46.03 -36.11
C ASN A 169 44.26 -46.50 -35.65
N LEU A 170 44.61 -47.29 -34.61
CA LEU A 170 43.96 -48.28 -33.72
C LEU A 170 44.91 -48.61 -32.51
N LYS A 171 44.40 -49.30 -31.46
CA LYS A 171 45.08 -49.95 -30.29
C LYS A 171 45.38 -49.05 -29.07
N GLY A 172 45.35 -49.53 -27.81
CA GLY A 172 45.10 -50.86 -27.18
C GLY A 172 45.88 -50.94 -25.84
N THR A 173 45.47 -51.55 -24.70
CA THR A 173 44.89 -52.90 -24.45
C THR A 173 44.27 -52.97 -23.01
N GLN A 174 43.76 -54.13 -22.56
CA GLN A 174 43.14 -54.46 -21.24
C GLN A 174 44.20 -54.63 -20.09
N GLU A 175 43.94 -54.93 -18.81
CA GLU A 175 42.94 -55.83 -18.15
C GLU A 175 42.71 -55.52 -16.63
N SER A 176 42.11 -56.43 -15.82
CA SER A 176 41.42 -56.12 -14.53
C SER A 176 41.73 -57.04 -13.33
N ASN A 177 41.59 -56.58 -12.05
CA ASN A 177 40.71 -57.16 -11.00
C ASN A 177 40.94 -56.78 -9.49
N ILE A 178 39.83 -56.80 -8.71
CA ILE A 178 39.63 -57.18 -7.28
C ILE A 178 40.14 -56.28 -6.10
N ILE A 179 39.18 -55.50 -5.55
CA ILE A 179 38.69 -55.41 -4.14
C ILE A 179 39.67 -55.55 -2.94
N GLN A 180 39.71 -54.51 -2.07
CA GLN A 180 39.39 -54.62 -0.62
C GLN A 180 38.97 -53.27 0.02
N THR A 181 38.31 -53.36 1.19
CA THR A 181 37.64 -52.35 2.04
C THR A 181 38.50 -51.11 2.42
N GLU A 182 37.96 -49.91 2.75
CA GLU A 182 37.12 -49.65 3.94
C GLU A 182 36.44 -48.25 3.98
N GLU A 183 35.18 -48.22 4.47
CA GLU A 183 34.40 -47.16 5.18
C GLU A 183 34.29 -45.67 4.72
N GLU A 184 33.39 -44.94 5.40
CA GLU A 184 32.77 -43.67 4.98
C GLU A 184 33.46 -42.39 5.48
N SER A 185 33.38 -41.30 4.70
CA SER A 185 33.15 -39.97 5.29
C SER A 185 32.41 -39.02 4.33
N THR A 186 31.29 -38.47 4.78
CA THR A 186 30.42 -37.58 3.98
C THR A 186 30.93 -36.14 4.00
N LYS A 187 31.40 -35.64 2.84
CA LYS A 187 31.73 -34.21 2.68
C LYS A 187 30.46 -33.35 2.64
N LYS A 188 30.18 -32.68 3.75
CA LYS A 188 29.19 -31.60 3.85
C LYS A 188 29.50 -30.50 2.82
N SER A 189 28.54 -30.16 1.97
CA SER A 189 28.49 -28.83 1.35
C SER A 189 28.10 -27.82 2.43
N GLN A 190 29.00 -26.89 2.78
CA GLN A 190 28.70 -25.82 3.73
C GLN A 190 27.74 -24.82 3.08
N GLY A 191 26.54 -24.66 3.66
CA GLY A 191 25.66 -23.54 3.30
C GLY A 191 26.28 -22.22 3.76
N ALA A 192 26.27 -21.21 2.90
CA ALA A 192 26.75 -19.88 3.23
C ALA A 192 25.77 -19.19 4.19
N ASP A 193 26.14 -19.13 5.48
CA ASP A 193 25.34 -18.52 6.54
C ASP A 193 25.36 -16.98 6.35
N ILE A 194 24.34 -16.41 5.71
CA ILE A 194 24.22 -14.95 5.47
C ILE A 194 23.81 -14.24 6.78
N LYS A 195 24.73 -14.20 7.73
CA LYS A 195 24.68 -13.33 8.93
C LYS A 195 25.44 -12.04 8.67
N THR A 196 24.87 -11.18 7.83
CA THR A 196 25.37 -9.81 7.65
C THR A 196 25.13 -9.04 8.94
N ALA A 197 26.18 -8.90 9.76
CA ALA A 197 26.10 -8.17 11.02
C ALA A 197 25.90 -6.67 10.77
N ILE A 198 24.68 -6.17 10.99
CA ILE A 198 24.41 -4.73 11.05
C ILE A 198 24.94 -4.22 12.39
N THR A 199 26.20 -3.82 12.44
CA THR A 199 26.77 -3.10 13.59
C THR A 199 26.15 -1.71 13.67
N SER A 200 25.14 -1.56 14.52
CA SER A 200 24.39 -0.32 14.69
C SER A 200 25.24 0.77 15.33
N SER A 201 25.67 1.76 14.53
CA SER A 201 25.93 3.11 15.03
C SER A 201 24.67 3.61 15.76
N PRO A 202 24.78 4.38 16.86
CA PRO A 202 23.61 4.89 17.58
C PRO A 202 22.69 5.65 16.62
N SER A 203 21.48 5.14 16.41
CA SER A 203 20.57 5.66 15.40
C SER A 203 20.29 7.14 15.65
N LYS A 204 20.48 7.96 14.61
CA LYS A 204 20.03 9.36 14.58
C LYS A 204 18.50 9.46 14.73
N TYR A 205 17.80 8.38 14.41
CA TYR A 205 16.36 8.35 14.21
C TYR A 205 15.64 7.63 15.34
N HIS A 206 14.58 8.26 15.84
CA HIS A 206 13.86 7.85 17.04
C HIS A 206 12.34 7.96 16.84
N TYR A 207 11.59 7.38 17.76
CA TYR A 207 10.13 7.36 17.80
C TYR A 207 9.60 7.82 19.14
N VAL A 208 8.51 8.57 19.12
CA VAL A 208 7.80 9.02 20.32
C VAL A 208 7.00 7.87 20.93
N ILE A 209 7.37 7.43 22.13
CA ILE A 209 6.82 6.21 22.79
C ILE A 209 5.64 6.48 23.73
N ALA A 210 5.12 7.71 23.74
CA ALA A 210 4.04 8.14 24.61
C ALA A 210 3.02 9.02 23.86
N TYR A 211 1.81 9.14 24.38
CA TYR A 211 0.73 9.89 23.74
C TYR A 211 0.81 11.38 24.08
N ASN A 212 0.62 12.24 23.07
CA ASN A 212 0.51 13.70 23.20
C ASN A 212 1.69 14.34 23.94
N ILE A 213 2.92 14.07 23.48
CA ILE A 213 4.14 14.64 24.05
C ILE A 213 4.34 16.06 23.55
N SER A 214 4.31 17.01 24.48
CA SER A 214 4.64 18.42 24.25
C SER A 214 6.05 18.59 23.69
N VAL A 215 6.16 19.37 22.62
CA VAL A 215 7.42 19.92 22.10
C VAL A 215 7.63 21.31 22.66
N PHE A 216 8.82 21.59 23.18
CA PHE A 216 9.20 22.87 23.76
C PHE A 216 10.14 23.64 22.83
N ASP A 217 10.10 24.98 22.89
CA ASP A 217 11.09 25.84 22.21
C ASP A 217 12.48 25.79 22.87
N SER A 218 12.54 25.65 24.21
CA SER A 218 13.76 25.44 25.00
C SER A 218 13.64 24.29 26.01
N PRO A 219 14.75 23.68 26.47
CA PRO A 219 14.75 22.73 27.59
C PRO A 219 14.41 23.41 28.93
N GLU A 220 14.90 24.64 29.10
CA GLU A 220 14.64 25.50 30.25
C GLU A 220 13.34 26.29 30.06
N ASN A 221 12.36 26.05 30.93
CA ASN A 221 11.11 26.83 31.05
C ASN A 221 10.35 27.07 29.74
N GLY A 222 10.56 26.22 28.74
CA GLY A 222 10.07 26.43 27.38
C GLY A 222 8.55 26.40 27.26
N LYS A 223 8.04 27.13 26.27
CA LYS A 223 6.63 27.11 25.87
C LYS A 223 6.37 25.89 25.00
N VAL A 224 5.19 25.31 25.15
CA VAL A 224 4.74 24.22 24.26
C VAL A 224 4.42 24.82 22.89
N ILE A 225 5.23 24.45 21.88
CA ILE A 225 5.10 24.93 20.49
C ILE A 225 4.40 23.93 19.56
N ASP A 226 4.36 22.65 19.96
CA ASP A 226 3.70 21.56 19.22
C ASP A 226 3.42 20.36 20.16
N THR A 227 2.71 19.35 19.67
CA THR A 227 2.38 18.13 20.42
C THR A 227 2.48 16.89 19.53
N LEU A 228 3.52 16.08 19.75
CA LEU A 228 3.75 14.84 19.01
C LEU A 228 2.87 13.70 19.53
N LYS A 229 2.53 12.76 18.65
CA LYS A 229 1.73 11.58 18.98
C LYS A 229 2.60 10.37 19.22
N TYR A 230 2.02 9.36 19.86
CA TYR A 230 2.58 8.02 19.90
C TYR A 230 2.93 7.55 18.48
N ALA A 231 4.08 6.89 18.32
CA ALA A 231 4.68 6.50 17.04
C ALA A 231 5.13 7.63 16.10
N THR A 232 5.13 8.90 16.52
CA THR A 232 5.71 9.99 15.69
C THR A 232 7.20 9.75 15.50
N TYR A 233 7.65 9.75 14.25
CA TYR A 233 9.06 9.66 13.87
C TYR A 233 9.76 11.00 14.04
N VAL A 234 10.99 10.96 14.56
CA VAL A 234 11.84 12.14 14.73
C VAL A 234 13.31 11.84 14.40
N GLU A 235 14.00 12.85 13.87
CA GLU A 235 15.46 12.89 13.79
C GLU A 235 15.99 13.58 15.06
N LYS A 236 16.74 12.87 15.90
CA LYS A 236 17.45 13.44 17.04
C LYS A 236 18.68 14.19 16.53
N LEU A 237 18.75 15.47 16.88
CA LEU A 237 19.81 16.38 16.44
C LEU A 237 20.87 16.60 17.54
N ASP A 238 20.43 16.66 18.79
CA ASP A 238 21.24 17.06 19.94
C ASP A 238 20.62 16.52 21.25
N GLU A 239 21.35 16.57 22.37
CA GLU A 239 20.86 16.20 23.70
C GLU A 239 21.52 17.00 24.82
N VAL A 240 20.72 17.52 25.74
CA VAL A 240 21.18 18.25 26.93
C VAL A 240 20.48 17.76 28.20
N THR A 241 21.16 17.87 29.34
CA THR A 241 20.57 17.62 30.66
C THR A 241 20.26 18.94 31.34
N TYR A 242 19.00 19.17 31.72
CA TYR A 242 18.57 20.34 32.48
C TYR A 242 17.75 19.88 33.70
N ASN A 243 18.09 20.35 34.90
CA ASN A 243 17.47 19.95 36.18
C ASN A 243 17.29 18.42 36.33
N ASN A 244 18.36 17.67 36.06
CA ASN A 244 18.41 16.19 36.07
C ASN A 244 17.43 15.49 35.08
N VAL A 245 16.94 16.21 34.07
CA VAL A 245 16.10 15.67 32.99
C VAL A 245 16.85 15.81 31.66
N ASN A 246 16.99 14.70 30.92
CA ASN A 246 17.53 14.75 29.56
C ASN A 246 16.45 15.20 28.58
N PHE A 247 16.79 16.18 27.73
CA PHE A 247 16.00 16.65 26.61
C PHE A 247 16.78 16.42 25.31
N SER A 248 16.15 15.76 24.34
CA SER A 248 16.67 15.65 22.98
C SER A 248 16.13 16.79 22.13
N LYS A 249 16.98 17.47 21.38
CA LYS A 249 16.53 18.33 20.28
C LYS A 249 16.14 17.43 19.12
N VAL A 250 14.96 17.63 18.58
CA VAL A 250 14.38 16.77 17.55
C VAL A 250 13.85 17.57 16.38
N ARG A 251 13.96 16.99 15.19
CA ARG A 251 13.32 17.43 13.94
C ARG A 251 12.25 16.45 13.53
N TYR A 252 11.09 16.94 13.12
CA TYR A 252 9.91 16.13 12.80
C TYR A 252 9.06 16.75 11.68
N ASN A 253 8.26 15.91 11.03
CA ASN A 253 7.38 16.29 9.94
C ASN A 253 6.01 16.73 10.46
N THR A 254 5.48 17.84 9.91
CA THR A 254 4.10 18.28 10.14
C THR A 254 3.40 18.51 8.78
N PRO A 255 2.05 18.66 8.75
CA PRO A 255 1.33 19.03 7.53
C PRO A 255 1.80 20.35 6.89
N ASN A 256 2.45 21.22 7.67
CA ASN A 256 2.96 22.52 7.24
C ASN A 256 4.49 22.50 6.98
N GLY A 257 5.07 21.31 6.81
CA GLY A 257 6.51 21.11 6.61
C GLY A 257 7.25 20.71 7.90
N VAL A 258 8.57 20.85 7.86
CA VAL A 258 9.49 20.39 8.91
C VAL A 258 9.51 21.37 10.09
N ARG A 259 9.56 20.85 11.32
CA ARG A 259 9.77 21.62 12.55
C ARG A 259 10.90 21.05 13.39
N GLU A 260 11.45 21.88 14.27
CA GLU A 260 12.39 21.49 15.32
C GLU A 260 11.88 21.94 16.70
N GLY A 261 12.35 21.25 17.75
CA GLY A 261 12.11 21.63 19.14
C GLY A 261 12.69 20.61 20.12
N TRP A 262 12.42 20.76 21.41
CA TRP A 262 12.93 19.90 22.47
C TRP A 262 11.83 19.00 23.04
N ILE A 263 12.17 17.74 23.31
CA ILE A 263 11.32 16.79 24.05
C ILE A 263 12.16 16.01 25.06
N ARG A 264 11.54 15.53 26.14
CA ARG A 264 12.24 14.70 27.13
C ARG A 264 12.70 13.39 26.49
N SER A 265 13.98 13.07 26.58
CA SER A 265 14.58 11.90 25.94
C SER A 265 13.96 10.57 26.43
N SER A 266 13.39 10.55 27.63
CA SER A 266 12.63 9.42 28.18
C SER A 266 11.37 9.05 27.38
N PHE A 267 10.92 9.92 26.47
CA PHE A 267 9.82 9.64 25.55
C PHE A 267 10.27 9.24 24.15
N LEU A 268 11.58 9.01 23.95
CA LEU A 268 12.15 8.53 22.70
C LEU A 268 12.67 7.10 22.82
N SER A 269 12.51 6.36 21.72
CA SER A 269 13.15 5.08 21.48
C SER A 269 13.80 5.10 20.10
N ASN A 270 14.99 4.52 19.97
CA ASN A 270 15.68 4.34 18.69
C ASN A 270 15.17 3.14 17.88
N THR A 271 14.06 2.52 18.29
CA THR A 271 13.48 1.32 17.65
C THR A 271 11.95 1.30 17.72
N LEU A 272 11.29 0.76 16.68
CA LEU A 272 9.84 0.55 16.67
C LEU A 272 9.35 -0.49 17.69
N LYS A 273 10.26 -1.34 18.20
CA LYS A 273 10.03 -2.40 19.19
C LYS A 273 9.30 -1.95 20.46
N SER A 274 9.45 -0.69 20.85
CA SER A 274 8.76 -0.09 22.00
C SER A 274 7.31 0.33 21.73
N ILE A 275 6.86 0.34 20.48
CA ILE A 275 5.57 0.94 20.06
C ILE A 275 4.69 0.07 19.16
N THR A 276 5.23 -0.86 18.38
CA THR A 276 4.42 -1.71 17.47
C THR A 276 4.07 -3.09 18.00
N GLY A 277 4.83 -3.63 18.95
CA GLY A 277 4.70 -5.02 19.41
C GLY A 277 5.85 -5.91 18.94
N LYS A 278 5.94 -7.12 19.53
CA LYS A 278 7.07 -8.05 19.31
C LYS A 278 7.11 -8.60 17.88
N GLU A 279 5.95 -8.73 17.26
CA GLU A 279 5.72 -9.24 15.90
C GLU A 279 6.29 -8.33 14.78
N TYR A 280 6.79 -7.14 15.14
CA TYR A 280 7.34 -6.15 14.22
C TYR A 280 8.78 -5.71 14.58
N ASN A 281 9.46 -6.44 15.49
CA ASN A 281 10.83 -6.10 15.94
C ASN A 281 11.84 -6.01 14.78
N GLU A 282 11.69 -6.89 13.80
CA GLU A 282 12.65 -7.13 12.71
C GLU A 282 12.33 -6.29 11.45
N LEU A 283 11.38 -5.35 11.55
CA LEU A 283 11.07 -4.40 10.48
C LEU A 283 12.10 -3.27 10.41
N VAL A 284 12.49 -2.93 9.19
CA VAL A 284 13.55 -1.97 8.85
C VAL A 284 12.95 -0.58 8.59
N PHE A 285 13.45 0.43 9.30
CA PHE A 285 12.96 1.81 9.19
C PHE A 285 14.07 2.86 8.94
N GLU A 286 15.26 2.43 8.54
CA GLU A 286 16.22 3.35 7.92
C GLU A 286 15.61 4.01 6.67
N PRO A 287 15.91 5.29 6.38
CA PRO A 287 15.40 5.97 5.19
C PRO A 287 15.89 5.34 3.88
N PHE A 288 15.00 5.12 2.92
CA PHE A 288 15.35 4.69 1.56
C PHE A 288 15.32 5.87 0.58
N LYS A 289 16.32 5.94 -0.30
CA LYS A 289 16.36 6.90 -1.41
C LYS A 289 15.11 6.70 -2.29
N LYS A 290 14.30 7.75 -2.42
CA LYS A 290 13.15 7.76 -3.32
C LYS A 290 13.54 8.18 -4.74
N ILE A 291 12.85 7.60 -5.71
CA ILE A 291 12.99 7.86 -7.14
C ILE A 291 11.66 8.44 -7.63
N LYS A 292 11.71 9.65 -8.20
CA LYS A 292 10.51 10.31 -8.73
C LYS A 292 10.16 9.75 -10.12
N ALA A 293 8.87 9.58 -10.40
CA ALA A 293 8.38 9.38 -11.77
C ALA A 293 8.86 10.49 -12.72
N ARG A 294 9.08 10.14 -14.00
CA ARG A 294 9.42 11.12 -15.05
C ARG A 294 8.26 12.04 -15.47
N VAL A 295 7.06 11.81 -14.94
CA VAL A 295 5.89 12.68 -15.09
C VAL A 295 5.29 13.00 -13.73
N ASP A 296 4.77 14.21 -13.58
CA ASP A 296 3.89 14.58 -12.46
C ASP A 296 2.42 14.33 -12.83
N ASP A 297 1.55 14.35 -11.82
CA ASP A 297 0.10 14.22 -11.95
C ASP A 297 -0.31 13.03 -12.84
N VAL A 298 0.17 11.83 -12.48
CA VAL A 298 -0.22 10.54 -13.09
C VAL A 298 -1.72 10.33 -12.96
N ARG A 299 -2.39 10.15 -14.09
CA ARG A 299 -3.79 9.78 -14.25
C ARG A 299 -3.81 8.48 -15.05
N GLY A 300 -3.76 7.37 -14.33
CA GLY A 300 -3.60 6.03 -14.90
C GLY A 300 -4.93 5.32 -15.19
N ILE A 301 -4.93 4.42 -16.17
CA ILE A 301 -5.92 3.34 -16.29
C ILE A 301 -5.24 1.98 -16.21
N TYR A 302 -5.91 1.01 -15.56
CA TYR A 302 -5.52 -0.39 -15.63
C TYR A 302 -5.86 -1.00 -16.99
N LEU A 303 -4.95 -1.78 -17.57
CA LEU A 303 -5.11 -2.57 -18.79
C LEU A 303 -4.65 -4.01 -18.54
N THR A 304 -5.56 -4.98 -18.72
CA THR A 304 -5.20 -6.41 -18.70
C THR A 304 -4.29 -6.76 -19.87
N ARG A 305 -3.53 -7.87 -19.78
CA ARG A 305 -2.77 -8.41 -20.95
C ARG A 305 -3.65 -8.57 -22.18
N THR A 306 -4.88 -9.05 -21.97
CA THR A 306 -5.88 -9.22 -23.04
C THR A 306 -6.35 -7.89 -23.63
N SER A 307 -6.43 -6.82 -22.85
CA SER A 307 -6.70 -5.45 -23.36
C SER A 307 -5.49 -4.81 -24.03
N PHE A 308 -4.28 -5.33 -23.83
CA PHE A 308 -3.04 -4.87 -24.48
C PHE A 308 -2.57 -5.83 -25.60
N SER A 309 -3.38 -6.81 -26.00
CA SER A 309 -2.93 -8.00 -26.75
C SER A 309 -2.68 -7.82 -28.26
N ASN A 310 -2.89 -6.62 -28.82
CA ASN A 310 -2.52 -6.30 -30.20
C ASN A 310 -2.50 -4.78 -30.44
N VAL A 311 -1.89 -4.39 -31.57
CA VAL A 311 -1.76 -2.99 -32.04
C VAL A 311 -3.11 -2.27 -32.12
N GLN A 312 -4.19 -2.95 -32.54
CA GLN A 312 -5.51 -2.32 -32.66
C GLN A 312 -6.11 -1.93 -31.30
N LYS A 313 -5.95 -2.77 -30.29
CA LYS A 313 -6.35 -2.45 -28.91
C LYS A 313 -5.45 -1.38 -28.30
N ILE A 314 -4.13 -1.47 -28.50
CA ILE A 314 -3.18 -0.44 -28.04
C ILE A 314 -3.55 0.93 -28.63
N LYS A 315 -3.83 1.00 -29.94
CA LYS A 315 -4.30 2.21 -30.61
C LYS A 315 -5.61 2.74 -30.02
N HIS A 316 -6.58 1.87 -29.69
CA HIS A 316 -7.80 2.28 -29.00
C HIS A 316 -7.53 2.96 -27.66
N TRP A 317 -6.59 2.45 -26.85
CA TRP A 317 -6.22 3.08 -25.58
C TRP A 317 -5.47 4.40 -25.77
N VAL A 318 -4.61 4.50 -26.79
CA VAL A 318 -3.95 5.76 -27.19
C VAL A 318 -4.99 6.82 -27.58
N GLU A 319 -6.01 6.46 -28.36
CA GLU A 319 -7.12 7.34 -28.73
C GLU A 319 -8.00 7.70 -27.52
N PHE A 320 -8.25 6.75 -26.61
CA PHE A 320 -8.92 7.01 -25.34
C PHE A 320 -8.17 8.04 -24.51
N ALA A 321 -6.86 7.86 -24.29
CA ALA A 321 -5.99 8.74 -23.53
C ALA A 321 -6.02 10.19 -24.06
N LYS A 322 -5.78 10.34 -25.38
CA LYS A 322 -5.83 11.65 -26.07
C LYS A 322 -7.18 12.36 -25.92
N SER A 323 -8.28 11.61 -25.81
CA SER A 323 -9.62 12.17 -25.61
C SER A 323 -10.04 12.43 -24.14
N THR A 324 -9.26 11.98 -23.16
CA THR A 324 -9.68 11.97 -21.74
C THR A 324 -8.71 12.61 -20.74
N ASN A 325 -7.47 12.89 -21.14
CA ASN A 325 -6.35 13.39 -20.33
C ASN A 325 -5.59 12.35 -19.47
N ILE A 326 -5.98 11.08 -19.55
CA ILE A 326 -5.18 9.94 -19.06
C ILE A 326 -3.80 10.03 -19.71
N ASN A 327 -2.75 9.99 -18.88
CA ASN A 327 -1.36 10.08 -19.32
C ASN A 327 -0.55 8.82 -18.98
N ALA A 328 -1.14 7.84 -18.29
CA ALA A 328 -0.46 6.61 -17.90
C ALA A 328 -1.30 5.35 -18.15
N PHE A 329 -0.62 4.26 -18.50
CA PHE A 329 -1.18 2.92 -18.55
C PHE A 329 -0.48 2.03 -17.53
N VAL A 330 -1.27 1.42 -16.63
CA VAL A 330 -0.82 0.32 -15.78
C VAL A 330 -1.15 -0.97 -16.51
N VAL A 331 -0.14 -1.61 -17.07
CA VAL A 331 -0.29 -2.80 -17.93
C VAL A 331 0.20 -4.02 -17.16
N ASP A 332 -0.60 -5.08 -17.15
CA ASP A 332 -0.12 -6.39 -16.69
C ASP A 332 1.10 -6.82 -17.51
N VAL A 333 2.27 -6.91 -16.87
CA VAL A 333 3.44 -7.64 -17.41
C VAL A 333 3.39 -9.09 -16.95
N LYS A 334 2.90 -9.36 -15.73
CA LYS A 334 2.49 -10.71 -15.29
C LYS A 334 1.14 -10.65 -14.58
N ASP A 335 0.15 -11.40 -15.09
CA ASP A 335 -1.25 -11.31 -14.69
C ASP A 335 -1.64 -12.11 -13.43
N ASP A 336 -2.92 -11.99 -13.04
CA ASP A 336 -3.55 -12.63 -11.89
C ASP A 336 -3.60 -14.17 -11.91
N ASP A 337 -3.30 -14.80 -13.06
CA ASP A 337 -3.15 -16.25 -13.22
C ASP A 337 -1.67 -16.66 -13.34
N GLY A 338 -0.75 -15.69 -13.50
CA GLY A 338 0.70 -15.86 -13.53
C GLY A 338 1.34 -15.79 -14.93
N PHE A 339 0.59 -15.46 -15.99
CA PHE A 339 1.09 -15.47 -17.37
C PHE A 339 1.75 -14.15 -17.78
N MET A 340 2.78 -14.25 -18.63
CA MET A 340 3.62 -13.13 -19.06
C MET A 340 3.04 -12.38 -20.27
N LEU A 341 3.09 -11.05 -20.30
CA LEU A 341 2.63 -10.25 -21.47
C LEU A 341 3.49 -10.49 -22.70
N PHE A 342 4.80 -10.51 -22.50
CA PHE A 342 5.82 -10.79 -23.49
C PHE A 342 6.76 -11.87 -22.94
N GLU A 343 7.43 -12.60 -23.82
CA GLU A 343 8.36 -13.66 -23.39
C GLU A 343 9.53 -13.09 -22.59
N THR A 344 9.71 -13.60 -21.36
CA THR A 344 10.83 -13.25 -20.48
C THR A 344 11.75 -14.44 -20.25
N SER A 345 13.04 -14.17 -20.08
CA SER A 345 14.05 -15.18 -19.73
C SER A 345 13.79 -15.74 -18.33
N ALA A 346 13.30 -14.89 -17.42
CA ALA A 346 12.87 -15.27 -16.08
C ALA A 346 11.75 -16.34 -16.11
N ALA A 347 10.69 -16.14 -16.89
CA ALA A 347 9.64 -17.15 -17.01
C ALA A 347 10.12 -18.42 -17.74
N ALA A 348 11.00 -18.30 -18.73
CA ALA A 348 11.59 -19.45 -19.41
C ALA A 348 12.40 -20.36 -18.47
N GLU A 349 12.92 -19.83 -17.36
CA GLU A 349 13.65 -20.57 -16.33
C GLU A 349 12.73 -21.05 -15.18
N PHE A 350 11.91 -20.16 -14.62
CA PHE A 350 11.12 -20.47 -13.42
C PHE A 350 9.76 -21.12 -13.71
N VAL A 351 9.05 -20.71 -14.76
CA VAL A 351 7.70 -21.19 -15.10
C VAL A 351 7.48 -21.14 -16.63
N PRO A 352 7.98 -22.12 -17.41
CA PRO A 352 7.91 -22.04 -18.88
C PRO A 352 6.49 -21.85 -19.45
N GLU A 353 5.48 -22.45 -18.82
CA GLU A 353 4.05 -22.27 -19.16
C GLU A 353 3.58 -20.81 -19.04
N ALA A 354 4.22 -19.97 -18.22
CA ALA A 354 3.89 -18.54 -18.12
C ALA A 354 4.22 -17.77 -19.43
N ASN A 355 5.24 -18.20 -20.17
CA ASN A 355 5.56 -17.70 -21.51
C ASN A 355 4.66 -18.30 -22.60
N ALA A 356 4.11 -19.51 -22.40
CA ALA A 356 3.27 -20.20 -23.40
C ALA A 356 1.96 -19.46 -23.76
N ARG A 357 1.65 -18.36 -23.05
CA ARG A 357 0.51 -17.47 -23.33
C ARG A 357 0.93 -16.00 -23.45
N ALA A 358 2.20 -15.74 -23.78
CA ALA A 358 2.68 -14.42 -24.15
C ALA A 358 2.03 -13.96 -25.47
N TYR A 359 1.78 -12.65 -25.58
CA TYR A 359 1.25 -12.04 -26.81
C TYR A 359 2.37 -11.50 -27.72
N TYR A 360 3.60 -11.37 -27.20
CA TYR A 360 4.72 -10.71 -27.85
C TYR A 360 6.06 -11.36 -27.49
N LYS A 361 7.06 -11.20 -28.37
CA LYS A 361 8.48 -11.36 -28.06
C LYS A 361 9.02 -10.12 -27.31
N LYS A 362 10.20 -10.27 -26.70
CA LYS A 362 10.85 -9.19 -25.94
C LYS A 362 11.14 -7.94 -26.78
N GLU A 363 11.63 -8.12 -28.01
CA GLU A 363 11.91 -7.00 -28.92
C GLU A 363 10.63 -6.34 -29.47
N GLU A 364 9.57 -7.10 -29.76
CA GLU A 364 8.26 -6.53 -30.15
C GLU A 364 7.68 -5.66 -29.03
N MET A 365 7.78 -6.10 -27.77
CA MET A 365 7.35 -5.29 -26.63
C MET A 365 8.15 -4.00 -26.48
N LYS A 366 9.47 -4.05 -26.74
CA LYS A 366 10.38 -2.90 -26.70
C LYS A 366 10.06 -1.87 -27.77
N GLU A 367 9.66 -2.30 -28.97
CA GLU A 367 9.14 -1.41 -30.02
C GLU A 367 7.80 -0.76 -29.60
N ILE A 368 6.86 -1.55 -29.08
CA ILE A 368 5.56 -1.06 -28.59
C ILE A 368 5.73 -0.05 -27.45
N VAL A 369 6.58 -0.35 -26.48
CA VAL A 369 6.88 0.51 -25.32
C VAL A 369 7.54 1.81 -25.78
N LYS A 370 8.47 1.76 -26.74
CA LYS A 370 9.08 2.95 -27.34
C LYS A 370 8.02 3.83 -28.01
N GLU A 371 7.21 3.28 -28.92
CA GLU A 371 6.18 4.02 -29.65
C GLU A 371 5.19 4.73 -28.73
N LEU A 372 4.75 4.06 -27.65
CA LEU A 372 3.85 4.65 -26.66
C LEU A 372 4.52 5.78 -25.85
N LYS A 373 5.81 5.64 -25.52
CA LYS A 373 6.59 6.66 -24.80
C LYS A 373 6.92 7.86 -25.68
N ASP A 374 7.17 7.66 -26.98
CA ASP A 374 7.30 8.74 -27.97
C ASP A 374 5.99 9.51 -28.14
N GLN A 375 4.84 8.85 -27.99
CA GLN A 375 3.52 9.49 -27.89
C GLN A 375 3.21 10.09 -26.49
N GLY A 376 4.20 10.15 -25.59
CA GLY A 376 4.14 10.84 -24.30
C GLY A 376 3.52 10.06 -23.15
N LEU A 377 3.06 8.82 -23.36
CA LEU A 377 2.41 8.01 -22.34
C LEU A 377 3.43 7.47 -21.33
N TYR A 378 3.03 7.38 -20.06
CA TYR A 378 3.81 6.80 -18.96
C TYR A 378 3.39 5.34 -18.72
N LEU A 379 4.32 4.40 -18.81
CA LEU A 379 4.02 2.97 -18.77
C LEU A 379 4.48 2.34 -17.46
N ILE A 380 3.52 1.82 -16.70
CA ILE A 380 3.75 1.18 -15.40
C ILE A 380 3.53 -0.34 -15.58
N ALA A 381 4.54 -1.13 -15.26
CA ALA A 381 4.52 -2.59 -15.36
C ALA A 381 3.91 -3.21 -14.10
N ARG A 382 2.65 -3.66 -14.17
CA ARG A 382 2.01 -4.43 -13.08
C ARG A 382 2.51 -5.86 -13.07
N ILE A 383 2.98 -6.32 -11.91
CA ILE A 383 3.50 -7.68 -11.69
C ILE A 383 2.83 -8.27 -10.46
N VAL A 384 2.04 -9.32 -10.64
CA VAL A 384 1.35 -10.04 -9.56
C VAL A 384 2.34 -10.94 -8.81
N CYS A 385 2.59 -10.68 -7.52
CA CYS A 385 3.68 -11.33 -6.77
C CYS A 385 3.38 -12.75 -6.26
N PHE A 386 2.44 -12.89 -5.32
CA PHE A 386 2.28 -14.13 -4.52
C PHE A 386 0.96 -14.87 -4.73
N LYS A 387 -0.07 -14.17 -5.22
CA LYS A 387 -1.19 -14.81 -5.93
C LYS A 387 -0.72 -15.20 -7.34
N ASP A 388 0.18 -16.17 -7.43
CA ASP A 388 0.67 -16.72 -8.69
C ASP A 388 0.24 -18.19 -8.87
N PRO A 389 -0.93 -18.42 -9.49
CA PRO A 389 -1.43 -19.76 -9.79
C PRO A 389 -0.56 -20.53 -10.80
N SER A 390 0.28 -19.88 -11.62
CA SER A 390 1.19 -20.56 -12.55
C SER A 390 2.35 -21.18 -11.75
N TYR A 391 3.02 -20.37 -10.93
CA TYR A 391 4.15 -20.77 -10.10
C TYR A 391 3.71 -21.77 -9.03
N ALA A 392 2.56 -21.57 -8.38
CA ALA A 392 2.06 -22.50 -7.36
C ALA A 392 1.63 -23.87 -7.91
N ARG A 393 1.33 -23.99 -9.21
CA ARG A 393 1.06 -25.28 -9.87
C ARG A 393 2.35 -25.99 -10.29
N ALA A 394 3.36 -25.24 -10.74
CA ALA A 394 4.68 -25.76 -11.08
C ALA A 394 5.48 -26.21 -9.84
N HIS A 395 5.52 -25.37 -8.80
CA HIS A 395 6.32 -25.54 -7.58
C HIS A 395 5.44 -25.86 -6.37
N LYS A 396 4.83 -27.05 -6.35
CA LYS A 396 3.90 -27.49 -5.29
C LYS A 396 4.55 -27.55 -3.89
N ASP A 397 5.86 -27.76 -3.83
CA ASP A 397 6.72 -27.68 -2.65
C ASP A 397 6.86 -26.25 -2.09
N ARG A 398 6.64 -25.23 -2.92
CA ARG A 398 6.70 -23.79 -2.58
C ARG A 398 5.32 -23.15 -2.42
N ALA A 399 4.27 -23.86 -2.85
CA ALA A 399 2.87 -23.48 -2.65
C ALA A 399 2.44 -23.54 -1.17
N ILE A 400 1.46 -22.71 -0.81
CA ILE A 400 0.73 -22.83 0.45
C ILE A 400 -0.19 -24.04 0.37
N VAL A 401 -0.09 -24.98 1.32
CA VAL A 401 -0.82 -26.25 1.31
C VAL A 401 -1.51 -26.52 2.65
N TYR A 402 -2.53 -27.36 2.67
CA TYR A 402 -3.12 -27.89 3.89
C TYR A 402 -2.17 -28.91 4.56
N LYS A 403 -1.93 -28.81 5.88
CA LYS A 403 -1.04 -29.71 6.63
C LYS A 403 -1.56 -31.15 6.72
N ASP A 404 -2.88 -31.30 6.69
CA ASP A 404 -3.60 -32.56 6.88
C ASP A 404 -3.76 -33.37 5.59
N THR A 405 -3.62 -32.76 4.41
CA THR A 405 -3.76 -33.45 3.12
C THR A 405 -2.62 -33.21 2.13
N GLY A 406 -1.80 -32.18 2.32
CA GLY A 406 -0.81 -31.72 1.33
C GLY A 406 -1.41 -30.95 0.13
N GLU A 407 -2.73 -30.84 0.04
CA GLU A 407 -3.41 -30.19 -1.08
C GLU A 407 -3.23 -28.66 -1.08
N PRO A 408 -3.18 -27.98 -2.25
CA PRO A 408 -3.04 -26.54 -2.32
C PRO A 408 -4.15 -25.76 -1.60
N TYR A 409 -3.77 -24.67 -0.94
CA TYR A 409 -4.72 -23.72 -0.39
C TYR A 409 -5.26 -22.82 -1.50
N MET A 410 -6.56 -22.97 -1.81
CA MET A 410 -7.22 -22.33 -2.96
C MET A 410 -7.80 -20.94 -2.67
N GLY A 411 -7.80 -20.50 -1.41
CA GLY A 411 -8.32 -19.19 -0.98
C GLY A 411 -9.79 -18.92 -1.32
N ILE A 412 -10.19 -17.65 -1.21
CA ILE A 412 -11.51 -17.17 -1.67
C ILE A 412 -11.62 -17.13 -3.20
N TYR A 413 -10.48 -16.98 -3.89
CA TYR A 413 -10.38 -16.85 -5.35
C TYR A 413 -10.41 -18.20 -6.10
N LYS A 414 -10.42 -19.34 -5.38
CA LYS A 414 -10.41 -20.71 -5.93
C LYS A 414 -9.20 -21.01 -6.84
N VAL A 415 -8.04 -20.44 -6.51
CA VAL A 415 -6.76 -20.67 -7.21
C VAL A 415 -5.64 -20.89 -6.18
N PRO A 416 -4.64 -21.75 -6.47
CA PRO A 416 -3.56 -22.01 -5.53
C PRO A 416 -2.69 -20.77 -5.34
N TRP A 417 -2.21 -20.56 -4.11
CA TRP A 417 -1.28 -19.47 -3.78
C TRP A 417 0.14 -20.00 -3.57
N ALA A 418 1.12 -19.24 -4.07
CA ALA A 418 2.51 -19.46 -3.74
C ALA A 418 2.82 -18.86 -2.35
N SER A 419 3.89 -19.33 -1.70
CA SER A 419 4.32 -18.72 -0.45
C SER A 419 5.02 -17.38 -0.68
N ALA A 420 4.58 -16.33 0.02
CA ALA A 420 5.31 -15.05 0.07
C ALA A 420 6.63 -15.14 0.86
N TYR A 421 6.95 -16.27 1.50
CA TYR A 421 8.27 -16.54 2.07
C TYR A 421 9.27 -17.09 1.05
N ASP A 422 8.81 -17.59 -0.11
CA ASP A 422 9.69 -18.26 -1.09
C ASP A 422 10.62 -17.26 -1.80
N ARG A 423 11.92 -17.37 -1.49
CA ARG A 423 12.96 -16.52 -2.05
C ARG A 423 13.22 -16.74 -3.55
N GLN A 424 12.82 -17.90 -4.09
CA GLN A 424 12.92 -18.17 -5.53
C GLN A 424 11.80 -17.46 -6.30
N LEU A 425 10.60 -17.37 -5.74
CA LEU A 425 9.53 -16.52 -6.28
C LEU A 425 9.89 -15.02 -6.16
N TRP A 426 10.62 -14.61 -5.12
CA TRP A 426 11.16 -13.25 -5.03
C TRP A 426 12.11 -12.95 -6.19
N GLU A 427 13.04 -13.87 -6.47
CA GLU A 427 13.98 -13.76 -7.58
C GLU A 427 13.26 -13.76 -8.95
N TYR A 428 12.30 -14.65 -9.17
CA TYR A 428 11.48 -14.69 -10.38
C TYR A 428 10.77 -13.34 -10.61
N ASN A 429 10.04 -12.83 -9.61
CA ASN A 429 9.30 -11.57 -9.71
C ASN A 429 10.21 -10.35 -9.93
N VAL A 430 11.42 -10.35 -9.38
CA VAL A 430 12.40 -9.27 -9.56
C VAL A 430 13.13 -9.37 -10.90
N ARG A 431 13.40 -10.57 -11.42
CA ARG A 431 13.94 -10.75 -12.78
C ARG A 431 12.91 -10.35 -13.84
N VAL A 432 11.64 -10.69 -13.67
CA VAL A 432 10.53 -10.17 -14.50
C VAL A 432 10.46 -8.64 -14.45
N ALA A 433 10.63 -8.04 -13.27
CA ALA A 433 10.67 -6.58 -13.14
C ALA A 433 11.86 -5.96 -13.89
N ILE A 434 13.06 -6.54 -13.79
CA ILE A 434 14.24 -6.11 -14.55
C ILE A 434 13.97 -6.19 -16.06
N GLU A 435 13.45 -7.32 -16.56
CA GLU A 435 13.16 -7.47 -17.99
C GLU A 435 12.06 -6.52 -18.49
N ALA A 436 11.14 -6.07 -17.62
CA ALA A 436 10.19 -5.00 -17.93
C ALA A 436 10.87 -3.63 -18.09
N VAL A 437 11.88 -3.32 -17.27
CA VAL A 437 12.69 -2.09 -17.44
C VAL A 437 13.57 -2.17 -18.69
N GLU A 438 14.12 -3.35 -19.01
CA GLU A 438 14.95 -3.56 -20.21
C GLU A 438 14.19 -3.35 -21.53
N VAL A 439 12.89 -3.71 -21.59
CA VAL A 439 12.03 -3.34 -22.74
C VAL A 439 11.52 -1.90 -22.66
N GLY A 440 11.78 -1.18 -21.56
CA GLY A 440 11.64 0.26 -21.44
C GLY A 440 10.46 0.78 -20.64
N PHE A 441 9.77 -0.03 -19.82
CA PHE A 441 8.74 0.48 -18.90
C PHE A 441 9.32 1.53 -17.95
N ASP A 442 8.50 2.50 -17.54
CA ASP A 442 8.95 3.65 -16.75
C ASP A 442 8.98 3.39 -15.24
N GLU A 443 8.14 2.47 -14.76
CA GLU A 443 7.91 2.18 -13.34
C GLU A 443 7.47 0.72 -13.15
N ILE A 444 7.87 0.11 -12.03
CA ILE A 444 7.45 -1.24 -11.63
C ILE A 444 6.40 -1.17 -10.53
N GLN A 445 5.26 -1.86 -10.69
CA GLN A 445 4.18 -1.89 -9.71
C GLN A 445 3.86 -3.32 -9.28
N TYR A 446 4.06 -3.62 -7.99
CA TYR A 446 3.80 -4.95 -7.42
C TYR A 446 2.40 -5.05 -6.85
N ASP A 447 1.57 -5.92 -7.44
CA ASP A 447 0.25 -6.27 -6.92
C ASP A 447 0.25 -7.68 -6.30
N TYR A 448 -0.71 -7.96 -5.42
CA TYR A 448 -0.74 -9.14 -4.56
C TYR A 448 0.60 -9.39 -3.84
N VAL A 449 1.29 -8.30 -3.49
CA VAL A 449 2.44 -8.26 -2.58
C VAL A 449 1.94 -8.39 -1.13
N ARG A 450 1.30 -9.55 -0.87
CA ARG A 450 0.61 -9.91 0.37
C ARG A 450 0.47 -11.42 0.52
N PHE A 451 0.20 -11.87 1.73
CA PHE A 451 -0.36 -13.20 2.02
C PHE A 451 -1.87 -13.25 1.67
N PRO A 452 -2.44 -14.45 1.44
CA PRO A 452 -3.89 -14.59 1.31
C PRO A 452 -4.63 -14.25 2.61
N GLU A 453 -5.91 -13.90 2.49
CA GLU A 453 -6.79 -13.66 3.64
C GLU A 453 -7.09 -14.96 4.39
N LEU A 454 -6.40 -15.18 5.51
CA LEU A 454 -6.49 -16.40 6.32
C LEU A 454 -7.24 -16.14 7.64
N SER A 455 -8.29 -16.93 7.90
CA SER A 455 -8.86 -16.98 9.27
C SER A 455 -7.84 -17.56 10.25
N LYS A 456 -7.98 -17.27 11.56
CA LYS A 456 -7.04 -17.79 12.58
C LYS A 456 -6.99 -19.33 12.60
N GLU A 457 -8.15 -19.95 12.37
CA GLU A 457 -8.31 -21.41 12.26
C GLU A 457 -7.65 -21.95 10.98
N THR A 458 -7.78 -21.22 9.87
CA THR A 458 -7.16 -21.59 8.59
C THR A 458 -5.64 -21.47 8.66
N ARG A 459 -5.12 -20.38 9.23
CA ARG A 459 -3.67 -20.14 9.42
C ARG A 459 -3.00 -21.23 10.26
N GLN A 460 -3.72 -21.87 11.18
CA GLN A 460 -3.21 -23.02 11.93
C GLN A 460 -3.15 -24.29 11.07
N ARG A 461 -4.13 -24.51 10.18
CA ARG A 461 -4.23 -25.70 9.31
C ARG A 461 -3.33 -25.67 8.07
N VAL A 462 -2.98 -24.51 7.53
CA VAL A 462 -2.09 -24.44 6.35
C VAL A 462 -0.61 -24.43 6.73
N ASN A 463 0.21 -25.07 5.91
CA ASN A 463 1.67 -24.87 5.87
C ASN A 463 1.95 -23.70 4.91
N LEU A 464 2.49 -22.62 5.46
CA LEU A 464 2.82 -21.40 4.74
C LEU A 464 4.22 -21.43 4.11
N ARG A 465 5.00 -22.51 4.29
CA ARG A 465 6.44 -22.55 3.95
C ARG A 465 7.25 -21.43 4.63
N GLN A 466 6.89 -21.12 5.88
CA GLN A 466 7.53 -20.06 6.68
C GLN A 466 9.01 -20.37 6.95
N VAL A 467 9.86 -19.35 6.83
CA VAL A 467 11.31 -19.45 7.00
C VAL A 467 11.69 -18.85 8.36
N GLY A 468 12.06 -19.71 9.32
CA GLY A 468 12.30 -19.30 10.71
C GLY A 468 11.04 -18.71 11.35
N ASP A 469 11.22 -17.71 12.21
CA ASP A 469 10.12 -17.01 12.90
C ASP A 469 9.61 -15.77 12.12
N GLU A 470 10.05 -15.58 10.87
CA GLU A 470 9.81 -14.38 10.05
C GLU A 470 8.33 -14.00 9.99
N SER A 471 8.01 -12.74 10.28
CA SER A 471 6.64 -12.22 10.34
C SER A 471 6.05 -11.95 8.93
N PHE A 472 4.73 -11.83 8.82
CA PHE A 472 4.08 -11.55 7.53
C PHE A 472 4.53 -10.20 6.97
N ALA A 473 4.57 -9.16 7.81
CA ALA A 473 5.04 -7.83 7.40
C ALA A 473 6.53 -7.82 7.08
N GLU A 474 7.31 -8.62 7.81
CA GLU A 474 8.76 -8.77 7.64
C GLU A 474 9.12 -9.44 6.32
N ALA A 475 8.45 -10.53 5.94
CA ALA A 475 8.63 -11.18 4.64
C ALA A 475 8.28 -10.23 3.48
N ILE A 476 7.13 -9.54 3.57
CA ILE A 476 6.70 -8.55 2.55
C ILE A 476 7.69 -7.40 2.44
N GLN A 477 8.19 -6.86 3.56
CA GLN A 477 9.17 -5.78 3.54
C GLN A 477 10.51 -6.24 2.96
N LYS A 478 11.01 -7.41 3.35
CA LYS A 478 12.28 -7.96 2.83
C LYS A 478 12.21 -8.25 1.33
N PHE A 479 11.07 -8.69 0.80
CA PHE A 479 10.85 -8.78 -0.65
C PHE A 479 11.01 -7.41 -1.33
N LEU A 480 10.35 -6.38 -0.80
CA LEU A 480 10.43 -5.02 -1.34
C LEU A 480 11.85 -4.44 -1.25
N ILE A 481 12.59 -4.70 -0.16
CA ILE A 481 13.99 -4.28 0.00
C ILE A 481 14.91 -5.01 -0.99
N TYR A 482 14.71 -6.32 -1.18
CA TYR A 482 15.43 -7.12 -2.17
C TYR A 482 15.20 -6.59 -3.60
N SER A 483 13.94 -6.31 -3.96
CA SER A 483 13.60 -5.66 -5.23
C SER A 483 14.24 -4.27 -5.38
N LYS A 484 14.10 -3.40 -4.37
CA LYS A 484 14.62 -2.02 -4.41
C LYS A 484 16.12 -1.98 -4.65
N ARG A 485 16.89 -2.88 -4.03
CA ARG A 485 18.35 -3.04 -4.26
C ARG A 485 18.69 -3.63 -5.63
N LYS A 486 17.85 -4.50 -6.20
CA LYS A 486 18.05 -5.09 -7.53
C LYS A 486 17.67 -4.15 -8.67
N LEU A 487 16.72 -3.24 -8.45
CA LEU A 487 16.30 -2.21 -9.40
C LEU A 487 17.13 -0.91 -9.32
N GLU A 488 17.94 -0.73 -8.27
CA GLU A 488 18.77 0.47 -8.06
C GLU A 488 19.65 0.86 -9.27
N PRO A 489 20.34 -0.07 -9.98
CA PRO A 489 21.14 0.28 -11.16
C PRO A 489 20.34 0.87 -12.33
N TYR A 490 19.03 0.62 -12.38
CA TYR A 490 18.14 1.07 -13.45
C TYR A 490 17.47 2.41 -13.13
N ASN A 491 17.51 2.86 -11.86
CA ASN A 491 16.96 4.12 -11.38
C ASN A 491 15.49 4.40 -11.83
N VAL A 492 14.66 3.35 -11.89
CA VAL A 492 13.20 3.46 -12.05
C VAL A 492 12.49 3.51 -10.70
N PRO A 493 11.30 4.15 -10.59
CA PRO A 493 10.49 4.03 -9.40
C PRO A 493 9.92 2.61 -9.25
N SER A 494 9.72 2.18 -8.01
CA SER A 494 8.92 1.00 -7.67
C SER A 494 7.71 1.37 -6.81
N ALA A 495 6.62 0.63 -7.02
CA ALA A 495 5.34 0.83 -6.37
C ALA A 495 4.80 -0.48 -5.79
N ALA A 496 3.92 -0.38 -4.78
CA ALA A 496 3.24 -1.53 -4.20
C ALA A 496 1.75 -1.25 -3.97
N ASP A 497 0.92 -2.16 -4.45
CA ASP A 497 -0.53 -2.12 -4.26
C ASP A 497 -0.91 -2.69 -2.89
N VAL A 498 -1.58 -1.86 -2.09
CA VAL A 498 -2.02 -2.24 -0.75
C VAL A 498 -3.54 -2.23 -0.64
N PHE A 499 -4.10 -3.18 0.11
CA PHE A 499 -5.55 -3.25 0.30
C PHE A 499 -6.07 -1.96 0.96
N GLY A 500 -7.17 -1.37 0.47
CA GLY A 500 -7.59 -0.01 0.86
C GLY A 500 -7.73 0.21 2.38
N LEU A 501 -8.12 -0.83 3.14
CA LEU A 501 -8.21 -0.76 4.59
C LEU A 501 -6.86 -0.49 5.30
N VAL A 502 -5.73 -0.83 4.67
CA VAL A 502 -4.37 -0.63 5.21
C VAL A 502 -4.04 0.86 5.41
N SER A 503 -4.72 1.79 4.73
CA SER A 503 -4.53 3.23 4.96
C SER A 503 -5.04 3.70 6.34
N THR A 504 -6.00 2.98 6.94
CA THR A 504 -6.64 3.32 8.23
C THR A 504 -6.40 2.27 9.33
N ALA A 505 -6.08 1.02 8.99
CA ALA A 505 -5.80 -0.03 9.97
C ALA A 505 -4.53 0.27 10.80
N VAL A 506 -4.46 -0.23 12.04
CA VAL A 506 -3.26 -0.08 12.89
C VAL A 506 -2.26 -1.24 12.75
N ASP A 507 -2.67 -2.32 12.10
CA ASP A 507 -1.91 -3.57 11.89
C ASP A 507 -1.69 -3.85 10.39
N ASP A 508 -1.21 -5.06 10.06
CA ASP A 508 -1.00 -5.56 8.70
C ASP A 508 -2.28 -6.13 8.05
N VAL A 509 -3.44 -5.93 8.69
CA VAL A 509 -4.75 -6.59 8.47
C VAL A 509 -4.68 -8.12 8.31
N GLY A 510 -3.63 -8.76 8.83
CA GLY A 510 -3.39 -10.20 8.76
C GLY A 510 -2.83 -10.71 7.42
N ILE A 511 -2.41 -9.83 6.51
CA ILE A 511 -1.95 -10.15 5.15
C ILE A 511 -0.50 -9.72 4.86
N GLY A 512 0.23 -9.20 5.85
CA GLY A 512 1.60 -8.70 5.72
C GLY A 512 1.75 -7.29 5.14
N GLN A 513 0.64 -6.60 4.86
CA GLN A 513 0.69 -5.22 4.34
C GLN A 513 0.66 -4.22 5.50
N TYR A 514 1.81 -4.04 6.16
CA TYR A 514 1.99 -2.98 7.15
C TYR A 514 2.43 -1.68 6.46
N TRP A 515 1.65 -0.61 6.57
CA TRP A 515 1.83 0.62 5.78
C TRP A 515 3.22 1.22 5.91
N GLU A 516 3.72 1.41 7.14
CA GLU A 516 5.03 2.02 7.38
C GLU A 516 6.17 1.14 6.85
N ALA A 517 6.01 -0.19 6.87
CA ALA A 517 7.00 -1.11 6.31
C ALA A 517 7.09 -0.99 4.78
N VAL A 518 5.93 -0.92 4.10
CA VAL A 518 5.84 -0.79 2.64
C VAL A 518 6.28 0.60 2.21
N SER A 519 5.67 1.65 2.77
CA SER A 519 5.88 3.05 2.40
C SER A 519 7.29 3.55 2.70
N ASN A 520 8.00 2.99 3.69
CA ASN A 520 9.41 3.30 3.89
C ASN A 520 10.29 2.83 2.70
N VAL A 521 9.93 1.74 2.01
CA VAL A 521 10.77 1.11 0.98
C VAL A 521 10.43 1.56 -0.44
N VAL A 522 9.15 1.52 -0.84
CA VAL A 522 8.72 1.82 -2.22
C VAL A 522 8.67 3.32 -2.51
N ASP A 523 8.68 3.72 -3.78
CA ASP A 523 8.56 5.12 -4.18
C ASP A 523 7.11 5.61 -4.17
N TYR A 524 6.19 4.72 -4.58
CA TYR A 524 4.75 4.98 -4.60
C TYR A 524 3.97 3.89 -3.84
N ILE A 525 3.13 4.31 -2.88
CA ILE A 525 2.21 3.39 -2.19
C ILE A 525 0.80 3.57 -2.75
N CYS A 526 0.20 2.45 -3.18
CA CYS A 526 -0.97 2.46 -4.04
C CYS A 526 -2.17 1.80 -3.35
N PRO A 527 -2.86 2.50 -2.42
CA PRO A 527 -4.00 1.93 -1.72
C PRO A 527 -5.19 1.73 -2.67
N MET A 528 -5.75 0.53 -2.63
CA MET A 528 -6.96 0.12 -3.36
C MET A 528 -8.23 0.64 -2.67
N VAL A 529 -8.45 1.94 -2.74
CA VAL A 529 -9.56 2.63 -2.05
C VAL A 529 -10.84 2.55 -2.88
N TYR A 530 -11.38 1.36 -3.08
CA TYR A 530 -12.65 1.15 -3.77
C TYR A 530 -13.82 1.30 -2.78
N PRO A 531 -14.70 2.31 -2.89
CA PRO A 531 -15.76 2.51 -1.90
C PRO A 531 -16.72 1.30 -1.74
N SER A 532 -16.93 0.52 -2.80
CA SER A 532 -17.64 -0.77 -2.77
C SER A 532 -17.03 -1.85 -1.88
N HIS A 533 -15.75 -1.75 -1.52
CA HIS A 533 -15.02 -2.75 -0.74
C HIS A 533 -14.96 -2.41 0.77
N TYR A 534 -15.45 -1.23 1.18
CA TYR A 534 -15.59 -0.85 2.59
C TYR A 534 -16.92 -1.37 3.17
N ALA A 535 -16.87 -1.83 4.42
CA ALA A 535 -18.04 -2.39 5.08
C ALA A 535 -19.08 -1.29 5.44
N PRO A 536 -20.39 -1.60 5.45
CA PRO A 536 -21.42 -0.70 5.99
C PRO A 536 -21.06 -0.21 7.40
N GLY A 537 -21.00 1.11 7.59
CA GLY A 537 -20.55 1.76 8.82
C GLY A 537 -19.08 2.24 8.82
N SER A 538 -18.25 1.87 7.83
CA SER A 538 -16.90 2.43 7.66
C SER A 538 -16.96 3.96 7.55
N PHE A 539 -16.07 4.65 8.28
CA PHE A 539 -16.05 6.12 8.41
C PHE A 539 -17.38 6.75 8.89
N GLY A 540 -18.30 5.96 9.47
CA GLY A 540 -19.66 6.40 9.83
C GLY A 540 -20.67 6.40 8.68
N LEU A 541 -20.24 6.01 7.47
CA LEU A 541 -21.05 6.02 6.25
C LEU A 541 -21.93 4.77 6.18
N SER A 542 -23.22 4.93 5.88
CA SER A 542 -24.18 3.82 5.91
C SER A 542 -23.90 2.75 4.85
N VAL A 543 -23.57 3.17 3.62
CA VAL A 543 -23.08 2.33 2.53
C VAL A 543 -21.95 3.11 1.83
N PRO A 544 -20.66 2.85 2.14
CA PRO A 544 -19.54 3.65 1.62
C PRO A 544 -19.52 3.81 0.10
N ASP A 545 -19.97 2.81 -0.66
CA ASP A 545 -20.11 2.87 -2.12
C ASP A 545 -20.91 4.09 -2.62
N ALA A 546 -21.96 4.47 -1.88
CA ALA A 546 -22.83 5.61 -2.17
C ALA A 546 -22.25 6.98 -1.73
N TYR A 547 -21.13 6.97 -1.01
CA TYR A 547 -20.42 8.15 -0.50
C TYR A 547 -18.95 8.13 -1.03
N PRO A 548 -18.75 8.23 -2.36
CA PRO A 548 -17.42 8.10 -2.96
C PRO A 548 -16.44 9.18 -2.49
N TYR A 549 -16.89 10.43 -2.34
CA TYR A 549 -16.02 11.52 -1.89
C TYR A 549 -15.52 11.25 -0.46
N GLU A 550 -16.44 10.96 0.46
CA GLU A 550 -16.17 10.79 1.88
C GLU A 550 -15.33 9.54 2.15
N THR A 551 -15.55 8.46 1.39
CA THR A 551 -14.79 7.21 1.55
C THR A 551 -13.34 7.38 1.10
N ILE A 552 -13.10 8.02 -0.06
CA ILE A 552 -11.75 8.36 -0.52
C ILE A 552 -11.08 9.34 0.46
N TYR A 553 -11.76 10.43 0.82
CA TYR A 553 -11.19 11.50 1.63
C TYR A 553 -10.72 10.99 3.00
N ASN A 554 -11.52 10.18 3.69
CA ASN A 554 -11.11 9.67 5.01
C ASN A 554 -9.98 8.63 4.91
N ALA A 555 -10.05 7.70 3.96
CA ALA A 555 -9.01 6.68 3.77
C ALA A 555 -7.64 7.29 3.41
N LEU A 556 -7.60 8.24 2.47
CA LEU A 556 -6.36 8.91 2.07
C LEU A 556 -5.83 9.85 3.16
N LYS A 557 -6.71 10.53 3.88
CA LYS A 557 -6.33 11.38 5.01
C LYS A 557 -5.64 10.58 6.13
N ASP A 558 -6.08 9.35 6.40
CA ASP A 558 -5.37 8.48 7.34
C ASP A 558 -4.05 7.96 6.77
N GLY A 559 -3.98 7.59 5.48
CA GLY A 559 -2.72 7.24 4.81
C GLY A 559 -1.66 8.35 4.85
N ILE A 560 -2.07 9.61 4.64
CA ILE A 560 -1.22 10.80 4.81
C ILE A 560 -0.70 10.89 6.26
N ARG A 561 -1.55 10.62 7.25
CA ARG A 561 -1.19 10.67 8.67
C ARG A 561 -0.22 9.55 9.06
N ARG A 562 -0.36 8.34 8.49
CA ARG A 562 0.63 7.26 8.64
C ARG A 562 1.97 7.64 8.01
N ASN A 563 1.97 8.28 6.84
CA ASN A 563 3.18 8.77 6.18
C ASN A 563 3.95 9.85 6.99
N LEU A 564 3.31 10.58 7.91
CA LEU A 564 4.03 11.49 8.83
C LEU A 564 4.94 10.76 9.83
N HIS A 565 4.76 9.45 10.02
CA HIS A 565 5.57 8.62 10.91
C HIS A 565 6.75 7.93 10.19
N ILE A 566 7.14 8.41 9.01
CA ILE A 566 8.18 7.83 8.16
C ILE A 566 9.15 8.95 7.75
N PRO A 567 10.48 8.74 7.74
CA PRO A 567 11.45 9.73 7.24
C PRO A 567 11.25 10.04 5.76
N THR A 568 11.22 8.97 4.98
CA THR A 568 11.09 8.94 3.53
C THR A 568 9.84 8.12 3.21
N PRO A 569 8.63 8.69 3.35
CA PRO A 569 7.41 8.03 2.93
C PRO A 569 7.37 7.87 1.41
N ALA A 570 6.65 6.86 0.94
CA ALA A 570 6.24 6.75 -0.45
C ALA A 570 5.18 7.81 -0.79
N LYS A 571 5.18 8.34 -2.02
CA LYS A 571 4.10 9.21 -2.50
C LYS A 571 2.83 8.36 -2.65
N ILE A 572 1.70 8.86 -2.14
CA ILE A 572 0.43 8.11 -2.19
C ILE A 572 -0.17 8.31 -3.59
N ARG A 573 -0.40 7.22 -4.33
CA ARG A 573 -1.09 7.20 -5.63
C ARG A 573 -2.21 6.16 -5.57
N PRO A 574 -3.42 6.53 -5.13
CA PRO A 574 -4.49 5.56 -4.93
C PRO A 574 -5.04 4.98 -6.22
N TRP A 575 -5.54 3.75 -6.12
CA TRP A 575 -6.53 3.25 -7.06
C TRP A 575 -7.93 3.71 -6.67
N LEU A 576 -8.67 4.22 -7.66
CA LEU A 576 -10.05 4.68 -7.53
C LEU A 576 -11.00 3.76 -8.32
N GLN A 577 -12.24 3.64 -7.87
CA GLN A 577 -13.25 2.75 -8.45
C GLN A 577 -13.85 3.34 -9.74
N SER A 578 -13.75 2.60 -10.85
CA SER A 578 -14.36 2.96 -12.14
C SER A 578 -15.39 1.91 -12.63
N PHE A 579 -16.08 1.26 -11.70
CA PHE A 579 -17.10 0.22 -11.96
C PHE A 579 -18.29 0.35 -10.99
N THR A 580 -19.48 -0.08 -11.43
CA THR A 580 -20.69 -0.17 -10.60
C THR A 580 -20.69 -1.49 -9.83
N ALA A 581 -20.68 -1.44 -8.50
CA ALA A 581 -20.60 -2.61 -7.65
C ALA A 581 -21.98 -3.23 -7.35
N THR A 582 -22.62 -3.84 -8.35
CA THR A 582 -24.03 -4.30 -8.28
C THR A 582 -24.32 -5.31 -7.17
N TRP A 583 -23.31 -5.99 -6.63
CA TRP A 583 -23.41 -6.89 -5.49
C TRP A 583 -23.54 -6.18 -4.13
N VAL A 584 -23.19 -4.89 -4.04
CA VAL A 584 -23.32 -4.09 -2.81
C VAL A 584 -24.77 -3.66 -2.65
N ARG A 585 -25.36 -3.93 -1.47
CA ARG A 585 -26.73 -3.50 -1.17
C ARG A 585 -26.75 -1.98 -0.92
N GLY A 586 -27.41 -1.23 -1.80
CA GLY A 586 -27.41 0.23 -1.77
C GLY A 586 -26.24 0.86 -2.54
N HIS A 587 -25.67 0.15 -3.51
CA HIS A 587 -24.73 0.72 -4.47
C HIS A 587 -25.34 1.89 -5.25
N ILE A 588 -24.46 2.74 -5.80
CA ILE A 588 -24.81 3.73 -6.82
C ILE A 588 -24.30 3.29 -8.18
N VAL A 589 -24.82 3.88 -9.25
CA VAL A 589 -24.21 3.77 -10.58
C VAL A 589 -22.91 4.57 -10.56
N TYR A 590 -21.78 3.96 -10.96
CA TYR A 590 -20.53 4.68 -11.12
C TYR A 590 -20.48 5.33 -12.51
N ASP A 591 -20.95 6.56 -12.55
CA ASP A 591 -20.90 7.48 -13.67
C ASP A 591 -19.76 8.51 -13.54
N GLU A 592 -19.79 9.57 -14.33
CA GLU A 592 -18.81 10.66 -14.24
C GLU A 592 -18.84 11.39 -12.89
N GLU A 593 -20.00 11.54 -12.25
CA GLU A 593 -20.11 12.29 -11.00
C GLU A 593 -19.49 11.48 -9.84
N ALA A 594 -19.77 10.17 -9.80
CA ALA A 594 -19.13 9.25 -8.87
C ALA A 594 -17.59 9.22 -9.03
N ILE A 595 -17.08 9.26 -10.27
CA ILE A 595 -15.65 9.33 -10.55
C ILE A 595 -15.06 10.70 -10.16
N ARG A 596 -15.72 11.82 -10.52
CA ARG A 596 -15.27 13.18 -10.14
C ARG A 596 -15.24 13.38 -8.63
N LYS A 597 -16.19 12.82 -7.87
CA LYS A 597 -16.20 12.83 -6.40
C LYS A 597 -14.96 12.20 -5.80
N GLN A 598 -14.51 11.05 -6.33
CA GLN A 598 -13.28 10.40 -5.89
C GLN A 598 -12.01 11.22 -6.21
N ILE A 599 -11.91 11.73 -7.44
CA ILE A 599 -10.77 12.56 -7.87
C ILE A 599 -10.69 13.84 -7.03
N LYS A 600 -11.83 14.51 -6.77
CA LYS A 600 -11.89 15.69 -5.91
C LYS A 600 -11.42 15.39 -4.48
N ALA A 601 -11.83 14.26 -3.92
CA ALA A 601 -11.43 13.86 -2.56
C ALA A 601 -9.93 13.65 -2.40
N ALA A 602 -9.24 13.11 -3.42
CA ALA A 602 -7.78 13.03 -3.43
C ALA A 602 -7.14 14.42 -3.57
N LYS A 603 -7.66 15.24 -4.50
CA LYS A 603 -7.17 16.58 -4.82
C LYS A 603 -7.29 17.57 -3.67
N ASP A 604 -8.39 17.51 -2.91
CA ASP A 604 -8.63 18.33 -1.71
C ASP A 604 -7.66 17.98 -0.56
N LEU A 605 -6.92 16.86 -0.67
CA LEU A 605 -5.83 16.45 0.22
C LEU A 605 -4.43 16.69 -0.38
N GLY A 606 -4.34 17.35 -1.54
CA GLY A 606 -3.08 17.58 -2.28
C GLY A 606 -2.58 16.38 -3.08
N ILE A 607 -3.38 15.30 -3.22
CA ILE A 607 -3.03 14.13 -4.02
C ILE A 607 -3.58 14.32 -5.44
N ASN A 608 -2.71 14.77 -6.35
CA ASN A 608 -3.03 14.97 -7.77
C ASN A 608 -2.80 13.73 -8.65
N GLU A 609 -2.20 12.66 -8.11
CA GLU A 609 -1.96 11.40 -8.84
C GLU A 609 -2.98 10.33 -8.43
N TYR A 610 -3.48 9.54 -9.39
CA TYR A 610 -4.37 8.40 -9.14
C TYR A 610 -4.40 7.43 -10.34
N MET A 611 -4.94 6.24 -10.11
CA MET A 611 -5.14 5.22 -11.14
C MET A 611 -6.58 4.70 -11.08
N LEU A 612 -7.20 4.43 -12.24
CA LEU A 612 -8.59 3.98 -12.33
C LEU A 612 -8.65 2.47 -12.51
N TRP A 613 -9.30 1.78 -11.57
CA TRP A 613 -9.52 0.33 -11.65
C TRP A 613 -10.89 0.02 -12.23
N ASN A 614 -10.90 -0.77 -13.31
CA ASN A 614 -12.05 -1.56 -13.74
C ASN A 614 -11.52 -2.86 -14.35
N ALA A 615 -11.86 -4.01 -13.75
CA ALA A 615 -11.38 -5.33 -14.19
C ALA A 615 -11.84 -5.71 -15.61
N SER A 616 -12.94 -5.14 -16.10
CA SER A 616 -13.42 -5.29 -17.48
C SER A 616 -12.85 -4.23 -18.44
N ASN A 617 -11.92 -3.39 -17.97
CA ASN A 617 -11.32 -2.23 -18.64
C ASN A 617 -12.35 -1.27 -19.31
N ASN A 618 -13.59 -1.20 -18.80
CA ASN A 618 -14.65 -0.36 -19.34
C ASN A 618 -14.64 1.03 -18.67
N TYR A 619 -14.00 2.01 -19.31
CA TYR A 619 -13.82 3.36 -18.78
C TYR A 619 -14.76 4.38 -19.43
N LYS A 620 -15.30 5.30 -18.62
CA LYS A 620 -16.11 6.44 -19.10
C LYS A 620 -15.23 7.39 -19.90
N ARG A 621 -15.61 7.77 -21.13
CA ARG A 621 -14.89 8.76 -21.93
C ARG A 621 -15.18 10.17 -21.45
N MET A 622 -14.46 10.58 -20.41
CA MET A 622 -14.63 11.86 -19.70
C MET A 622 -13.28 12.56 -19.51
N TRP A 623 -13.28 13.88 -19.32
CA TRP A 623 -12.06 14.61 -18.95
C TRP A 623 -11.82 14.53 -17.44
N TYR A 624 -10.76 13.86 -16.98
CA TYR A 624 -10.51 13.57 -15.57
C TYR A 624 -9.71 14.71 -14.89
N LYS A 625 -10.40 15.68 -14.27
CA LYS A 625 -9.82 16.92 -13.71
C LYS A 625 -10.34 17.21 -12.30
#